data_AF-A0A3M1YVB5-F1
#
_entry.id   AF-A0A3M1YVB5-F1
#
_cell.length_a   1.000
_cell.length_b   1.000
_cell.length_c   1.000
_cell.angle_alpha   90.00
_cell.angle_beta   90.00
_cell.angle_gamma   90.00
#
_symmetry.space_group_name_H-M   'P 1'
#
loop_
_entity.id
_entity.type
_entity.pdbx_description
1 polymer ?
#
loop_
_entity_poly.entity_id
_entity_poly.type
_entity_poly.pdbx_seq_one_letter_code
_entity_poly.pdbx_strand_id
1 'polypeptide(L)'
;LHEAFTAPIDCDSPCFLGVEPYVTTVDEAAHILQSHPWIAGIDILDQQMRRVAIDWTWTGAQPSLLNWYGGMTIRDDVVVSVTLDTDIPWGEFWLAFGRPQLGKLDFGQHIGVYTEYGFLIRTQPSCFDFWQQPVTVIITNTDLPYPPYNAMQHATCDLIAAR
;
A
#
# COMPACT_ATOMS: atom_id res chain seq x y z
N LEU A 1 -5.38 8.64 -10.84
CA LEU A 1 -4.15 8.20 -10.14
C LEU A 1 -3.52 9.35 -9.36
N HIS A 2 -3.14 10.45 -10.00
CA HIS A 2 -2.46 11.57 -9.33
C HIS A 2 -3.25 12.10 -8.11
N GLU A 3 -4.55 12.36 -8.23
CA GLU A 3 -5.35 12.92 -7.11
C GLU A 3 -5.44 12.05 -5.84
N ALA A 4 -5.27 10.72 -5.96
CA ALA A 4 -5.33 9.82 -4.80
C ALA A 4 -3.98 9.67 -4.08
N PHE A 5 -2.88 10.02 -4.75
CA PHE A 5 -1.51 9.77 -4.27
C PHE A 5 -0.59 10.99 -4.38
N THR A 6 -1.09 12.15 -4.78
CA THR A 6 -0.38 13.41 -4.60
C THR A 6 -0.30 13.69 -3.12
N ALA A 7 0.92 13.71 -2.60
CA ALA A 7 1.19 14.23 -1.27
C ALA A 7 0.52 15.61 -1.15
N PRO A 8 -0.23 15.89 -0.06
CA PRO A 8 -0.46 17.26 0.33
C PRO A 8 0.87 18.01 0.34
N ILE A 9 0.82 19.31 0.05
CA ILE A 9 2.01 20.18 -0.13
C ILE A 9 2.99 20.12 1.07
N ASP A 10 2.54 19.60 2.21
CA ASP A 10 3.27 19.61 3.49
C ASP A 10 3.80 18.22 3.94
N CYS A 11 3.98 17.24 3.04
CA CYS A 11 4.68 16.00 3.37
C CYS A 11 6.01 15.87 2.63
N ASP A 12 7.11 15.73 3.39
CA ASP A 12 8.45 15.46 2.86
C ASP A 12 8.62 14.01 2.33
N SER A 13 7.65 13.14 2.65
CA SER A 13 7.62 11.71 2.37
C SER A 13 6.23 11.30 1.87
N PRO A 14 6.10 10.22 1.08
CA PRO A 14 4.79 9.69 0.70
C PRO A 14 3.93 9.43 1.93
N CYS A 15 2.80 10.14 2.00
CA CYS A 15 1.89 10.14 3.14
C CYS A 15 0.45 9.90 2.67
N PHE A 16 -0.38 9.37 3.56
CA PHE A 16 -1.82 9.21 3.31
C PHE A 16 -2.60 10.08 4.29
N LEU A 17 -3.33 11.07 3.78
CA LEU A 17 -4.10 12.01 4.60
C LEU A 17 -3.25 12.75 5.66
N GLY A 18 -1.95 12.94 5.40
CA GLY A 18 -1.00 13.52 6.36
C GLY A 18 -0.38 12.52 7.33
N VAL A 19 -0.71 11.23 7.24
CA VAL A 19 -0.04 10.17 8.01
C VAL A 19 1.25 9.78 7.30
N GLU A 20 2.37 10.05 7.95
CA GLU A 20 3.72 9.76 7.48
C GLU A 20 4.28 8.51 8.19
N PRO A 21 4.62 7.44 7.44
CA PRO A 21 5.25 6.26 8.01
C PRO A 21 6.57 6.59 8.73
N TYR A 22 6.76 5.98 9.89
CA TYR A 22 7.89 6.11 10.82
C TYR A 22 8.00 7.47 11.53
N VAL A 23 7.03 8.36 11.34
CA VAL A 23 6.96 9.68 12.00
C VAL A 23 5.69 9.80 12.82
N THR A 24 4.52 9.54 12.21
CA THR A 24 3.21 9.70 12.86
C THR A 24 2.99 8.63 13.93
N THR A 25 2.59 9.06 15.14
CA THR A 25 2.27 8.16 16.26
C THR A 25 0.89 7.53 16.08
N VAL A 26 0.58 6.48 16.86
CA VAL A 26 -0.75 5.85 16.84
C VAL A 26 -1.87 6.83 17.19
N ASP A 27 -1.67 7.66 18.22
CA ASP A 27 -2.68 8.61 18.70
C ASP A 27 -2.91 9.73 17.68
N GLU A 28 -1.83 10.23 17.06
CA GLU A 28 -1.92 11.23 15.99
C GLU A 28 -2.62 10.66 14.75
N ALA A 29 -2.26 9.45 14.33
CA ALA A 29 -2.90 8.78 13.20
C ALA A 29 -4.40 8.55 13.45
N ALA A 30 -4.77 8.10 14.66
CA ALA A 30 -6.17 7.93 15.05
C ALA A 30 -6.93 9.26 14.99
N HIS A 31 -6.33 10.36 15.48
CA HIS A 31 -6.94 11.69 15.43
C HIS A 31 -7.11 12.21 13.99
N ILE A 32 -6.09 12.05 13.14
CA ILE A 32 -6.15 12.39 11.72
C ILE A 32 -7.28 11.62 11.03
N LEU A 33 -7.32 10.30 11.19
CA LEU A 33 -8.36 9.46 10.57
C LEU A 33 -9.76 9.83 11.05
N GLN A 34 -9.98 9.99 12.36
CA GLN A 34 -11.30 10.33 12.92
C GLN A 34 -11.81 11.71 12.48
N SER A 35 -10.92 12.63 12.16
CA SER A 35 -11.29 13.97 11.69
C SER A 35 -11.50 14.06 10.18
N HIS A 36 -11.11 13.03 9.42
CA HIS A 36 -11.13 13.09 7.95
C HIS A 36 -12.50 12.69 7.37
N PRO A 37 -13.08 13.47 6.42
CA PRO A 37 -14.42 13.23 5.88
C PRO A 37 -14.58 11.92 5.09
N TRP A 38 -13.48 11.26 4.72
CA TRP A 38 -13.49 9.96 4.04
C TRP A 38 -13.68 8.78 5.00
N ILE A 39 -13.45 8.99 6.30
CA ILE A 39 -13.39 7.92 7.29
C ILE A 39 -14.68 7.93 8.10
N ALA A 40 -15.40 6.80 8.09
CA ALA A 40 -16.65 6.63 8.80
C ALA A 40 -16.43 6.18 10.25
N GLY A 41 -15.38 5.41 10.48
CA GLY A 41 -14.97 4.92 11.79
C GLY A 41 -13.65 4.16 11.71
N ILE A 42 -12.97 4.04 12.84
CA ILE A 42 -11.72 3.30 12.98
C ILE A 42 -11.86 2.19 14.02
N ASP A 43 -11.17 1.08 13.78
CA ASP A 43 -11.05 -0.05 14.69
C ASP A 43 -9.58 -0.25 15.04
N ILE A 44 -9.24 -0.18 16.33
CA ILE A 44 -7.88 -0.41 16.81
C ILE A 44 -7.78 -1.86 17.28
N LEU A 45 -6.98 -2.65 16.57
CA LEU A 45 -6.76 -4.06 16.82
C LEU A 45 -5.40 -4.25 17.49
N ASP A 46 -5.42 -4.69 18.75
CA ASP A 46 -4.21 -5.13 19.44
C ASP A 46 -3.80 -6.50 18.89
N GLN A 47 -2.69 -6.56 18.13
CA GLN A 47 -2.13 -7.83 17.67
C GLN A 47 -0.98 -8.27 18.58
N GLN A 48 -0.88 -9.59 18.74
CA GLN A 48 0.19 -10.21 19.50
C GLN A 48 1.58 -9.72 19.01
N MET A 49 2.55 -9.65 19.94
CA MET A 49 3.93 -9.21 19.68
C MET A 49 4.11 -7.73 19.32
N ARG A 50 3.43 -6.81 20.03
CA ARG A 50 3.62 -5.34 19.91
C ARG A 50 3.31 -4.79 18.50
N ARG A 51 2.38 -5.43 17.80
CA ARG A 51 1.86 -4.91 16.53
C ARG A 51 0.46 -4.44 16.81
N VAL A 52 0.21 -3.16 16.62
CA VAL A 52 -1.16 -2.64 16.62
C VAL A 52 -1.55 -2.45 15.17
N ALA A 53 -2.80 -2.71 14.83
CA ALA A 53 -3.36 -2.33 13.55
C ALA A 53 -4.49 -1.33 13.78
N ILE A 54 -4.58 -0.32 12.91
CA ILE A 54 -5.79 0.49 12.79
C ILE A 54 -6.40 0.14 11.45
N ASP A 55 -7.59 -0.44 11.46
CA ASP A 55 -8.42 -0.59 10.27
C ASP A 55 -9.49 0.49 10.28
N TRP A 56 -10.03 0.83 9.11
CA TRP A 56 -11.13 1.79 9.04
C TRP A 56 -12.15 1.45 7.96
N THR A 57 -13.31 2.08 8.11
CA THR A 57 -14.39 2.01 7.12
C THR A 57 -14.53 3.36 6.43
N TRP A 58 -14.89 3.33 5.15
CA TRP A 58 -15.05 4.53 4.34
C TRP A 58 -16.48 5.08 4.39
N THR A 59 -16.63 6.40 4.27
CA THR A 59 -17.95 7.06 4.18
C THR A 59 -18.59 6.96 2.80
N GLY A 60 -17.82 6.61 1.76
CA GLY A 60 -18.20 6.75 0.36
C GLY A 60 -17.76 8.08 -0.27
N ALA A 61 -17.17 8.99 0.51
CA ALA A 61 -16.62 10.26 0.02
C ALA A 61 -15.15 10.15 -0.46
N GLN A 62 -14.52 8.99 -0.29
CA GLN A 62 -13.16 8.73 -0.78
C GLN A 62 -13.11 8.68 -2.31
N PRO A 63 -11.94 8.88 -2.94
CA PRO A 63 -11.78 8.72 -4.38
C PRO A 63 -12.20 7.32 -4.83
N SER A 64 -12.87 7.23 -5.98
CA SER A 64 -13.43 5.97 -6.49
C SER A 64 -12.39 4.89 -6.81
N LEU A 65 -11.10 5.24 -6.82
CA LEU A 65 -10.00 4.28 -6.98
C LEU A 65 -9.66 3.55 -5.68
N LEU A 66 -10.05 4.09 -4.52
CA LEU A 66 -9.85 3.43 -3.23
C LEU A 66 -11.05 2.51 -2.95
N ASN A 67 -10.76 1.25 -2.64
CA ASN A 67 -11.75 0.21 -2.45
C ASN A 67 -12.03 -0.03 -0.95
N TRP A 68 -12.69 -1.13 -0.61
CA TRP A 68 -13.35 -1.39 0.68
C TRP A 68 -12.40 -1.48 1.89
N TYR A 69 -11.11 -1.73 1.70
CA TYR A 69 -10.16 -1.90 2.80
C TYR A 69 -9.11 -0.79 2.85
N GLY A 70 -8.93 -0.24 4.05
CA GLY A 70 -7.82 0.62 4.41
C GLY A 70 -7.37 0.27 5.83
N GLY A 71 -6.05 0.18 6.02
CA GLY A 71 -5.47 -0.14 7.31
C GLY A 71 -4.06 0.40 7.51
N MET A 72 -3.61 0.42 8.75
CA MET A 72 -2.27 0.82 9.15
C MET A 72 -1.65 -0.25 10.04
N THR A 73 -0.37 -0.52 9.85
CA THR A 73 0.43 -1.30 10.79
C THR A 73 1.22 -0.35 11.66
N ILE A 74 1.22 -0.59 12.96
CA ILE A 74 1.94 0.17 13.98
C ILE A 74 2.96 -0.73 14.66
N ARG A 75 4.11 -0.17 14.98
CA ARG A 75 5.17 -0.82 15.74
C ARG A 75 5.78 0.19 16.68
N ASP A 76 5.95 -0.20 17.94
CA ASP A 76 6.56 0.65 18.97
C ASP A 76 5.97 2.09 18.97
N ASP A 77 4.63 2.17 18.91
CA ASP A 77 3.84 3.41 18.95
C ASP A 77 3.86 4.30 17.69
N VAL A 78 4.55 3.88 16.62
CA VAL A 78 4.60 4.63 15.35
C VAL A 78 4.00 3.84 14.20
N VAL A 79 3.33 4.53 13.27
CA VAL A 79 2.82 3.94 12.03
C VAL A 79 4.00 3.52 11.17
N VAL A 80 4.09 2.26 10.74
CA VAL A 80 5.17 1.77 9.87
C VAL A 80 4.74 1.57 8.42
N SER A 81 3.44 1.41 8.19
CA SER A 81 2.89 1.31 6.84
C SER A 81 1.41 1.60 6.81
N VAL A 82 0.95 2.21 5.72
CA VAL A 82 -0.47 2.37 5.37
C VAL A 82 -0.78 1.43 4.21
N THR A 83 -1.82 0.62 4.32
CA THR A 83 -2.28 -0.32 3.28
C THR A 83 -3.62 0.14 2.74
N LEU A 84 -3.74 0.23 1.43
CA LEU A 84 -4.93 0.66 0.71
C LEU A 84 -5.24 -0.36 -0.38
N ASP A 85 -6.40 -1.01 -0.29
CA ASP A 85 -6.90 -1.75 -1.44
C ASP A 85 -7.47 -0.77 -2.46
N THR A 86 -7.16 -1.00 -3.72
CA THR A 86 -7.55 -0.10 -4.82
C THR A 86 -8.19 -0.88 -5.95
N ASP A 87 -8.93 -0.19 -6.80
CA ASP A 87 -9.42 -0.72 -8.07
C ASP A 87 -8.49 -0.40 -9.24
N ILE A 88 -7.25 0.01 -8.96
CA ILE A 88 -6.27 0.38 -9.98
C ILE A 88 -5.69 -0.89 -10.60
N PRO A 89 -5.83 -1.10 -11.92
CA PRO A 89 -5.19 -2.22 -12.59
C PRO A 89 -3.67 -2.12 -12.52
N TRP A 90 -3.00 -3.26 -12.34
CA TRP A 90 -1.53 -3.34 -12.34
C TRP A 90 -0.90 -2.66 -13.57
N GLY A 91 -1.49 -2.86 -14.76
CA GLY A 91 -1.01 -2.24 -16.00
C GLY A 91 -1.12 -0.72 -16.00
N GLU A 92 -2.20 -0.16 -15.44
CA GLU A 92 -2.35 1.29 -15.33
C GLU A 92 -1.35 1.88 -14.33
N PHE A 93 -1.15 1.20 -13.19
CA PHE A 93 -0.14 1.61 -12.22
C PHE A 93 1.25 1.61 -12.86
N TRP A 94 1.59 0.55 -13.60
CA TRP A 94 2.86 0.45 -14.33
C TRP A 94 3.02 1.55 -15.39
N LEU A 95 1.97 1.87 -16.15
CA LEU A 95 2.03 2.94 -17.15
C LEU A 95 2.21 4.32 -16.51
N ALA A 96 1.63 4.55 -15.34
CA ALA A 96 1.70 5.84 -14.64
C ALA A 96 3.04 6.07 -13.93
N PHE A 97 3.57 5.05 -13.25
CA PHE A 97 4.77 5.15 -12.41
C PHE A 97 6.02 4.50 -13.03
N GLY A 98 5.88 3.88 -14.20
CA GLY A 98 6.94 3.11 -14.85
C GLY A 98 7.14 1.74 -14.23
N ARG A 99 8.29 1.13 -14.55
CA ARG A 99 8.68 -0.16 -13.98
C ARG A 99 9.09 0.01 -12.51
N PRO A 100 8.77 -0.95 -11.62
CA PRO A 100 9.29 -0.91 -10.25
C PRO A 100 10.81 -1.08 -10.25
N GLN A 101 11.49 -0.52 -9.26
CA GLN A 101 12.93 -0.72 -9.06
C GLN A 101 13.24 -2.17 -8.65
N LEU A 102 12.32 -2.80 -7.91
CA LEU A 102 12.41 -4.22 -7.53
C LEU A 102 11.08 -4.92 -7.79
N GLY A 103 11.13 -6.16 -8.27
CA GLY A 103 9.95 -6.99 -8.49
C GLY A 103 10.18 -8.41 -7.97
N LYS A 104 9.17 -9.02 -7.37
CA LYS A 104 9.22 -10.44 -6.96
C LYS A 104 7.84 -11.10 -6.96
N LEU A 105 7.86 -12.43 -7.00
CA LEU A 105 6.71 -13.26 -6.63
C LEU A 105 6.92 -13.74 -5.18
N ASP A 106 5.92 -13.54 -4.31
CA ASP A 106 5.98 -13.87 -2.89
C ASP A 106 4.63 -14.43 -2.42
N PHE A 107 4.60 -15.65 -1.88
CA PHE A 107 3.37 -16.34 -1.45
C PHE A 107 2.21 -16.28 -2.47
N GLY A 108 2.53 -16.37 -3.76
CA GLY A 108 1.52 -16.26 -4.83
C GLY A 108 1.01 -14.84 -5.05
N GLN A 109 1.75 -13.81 -4.64
CA GLN A 109 1.51 -12.40 -4.95
C GLN A 109 2.64 -11.87 -5.83
N HIS A 110 2.33 -11.03 -6.81
CA HIS A 110 3.34 -10.22 -7.49
C HIS A 110 3.51 -8.92 -6.72
N ILE A 111 4.73 -8.65 -6.29
CA ILE A 111 5.12 -7.46 -5.55
C ILE A 111 6.04 -6.59 -6.43
N GLY A 112 5.75 -5.30 -6.48
CA GLY A 112 6.60 -4.26 -7.07
C GLY A 112 6.97 -3.22 -6.03
N VAL A 113 8.24 -2.82 -5.98
CA VAL A 113 8.72 -1.76 -5.08
C VAL A 113 9.11 -0.55 -5.90
N TYR A 114 8.50 0.57 -5.56
CA TYR A 114 8.62 1.89 -6.19
C TYR A 114 9.33 2.83 -5.22
N THR A 115 10.65 2.70 -5.10
CA THR A 115 11.39 3.33 -3.99
C THR A 115 11.35 4.85 -4.01
N GLU A 116 11.42 5.43 -5.21
CA GLU A 116 11.29 6.88 -5.44
C GLU A 116 9.96 7.45 -4.92
N TYR A 117 8.92 6.62 -4.88
CA TYR A 117 7.58 7.02 -4.44
C TYR A 117 7.23 6.46 -3.05
N GLY A 118 8.12 5.71 -2.40
CA GLY A 118 7.84 4.97 -1.16
C GLY A 118 6.60 4.07 -1.22
N PHE A 119 6.35 3.48 -2.39
CA PHE A 119 5.27 2.51 -2.55
C PHE A 119 5.82 1.09 -2.65
N LEU A 120 5.16 0.18 -1.94
CA LEU A 120 5.13 -1.23 -2.31
C LEU A 120 3.74 -1.52 -2.85
N ILE A 121 3.67 -2.12 -4.02
CA ILE A 121 2.40 -2.61 -4.56
C ILE A 121 2.41 -4.13 -4.58
N ARG A 122 1.24 -4.72 -4.38
CA ARG A 122 1.04 -6.15 -4.54
C ARG A 122 -0.25 -6.42 -5.31
N THR A 123 -0.25 -7.51 -6.07
CA THR A 123 -1.46 -8.03 -6.69
C THR A 123 -1.45 -9.55 -6.64
N GLN A 124 -2.64 -10.17 -6.65
CA GLN A 124 -2.73 -11.61 -6.88
C GLN A 124 -2.61 -11.85 -8.38
N PRO A 125 -1.54 -12.51 -8.85
CA PRO A 125 -1.34 -12.74 -10.27
C PRO A 125 -2.41 -13.70 -10.80
N SER A 126 -3.03 -13.33 -11.90
CA SER A 126 -3.88 -14.19 -12.72
C SER A 126 -3.12 -14.52 -14.01
N CYS A 127 -3.12 -15.79 -14.46
CA CYS A 127 -2.43 -16.15 -15.70
C CYS A 127 -3.09 -15.54 -16.96
N PHE A 128 -4.35 -15.11 -16.89
CA PHE A 128 -5.08 -14.59 -18.06
C PHE A 128 -5.20 -13.06 -18.06
N ASP A 129 -5.37 -12.47 -16.88
CA ASP A 129 -5.73 -11.05 -16.75
C ASP A 129 -4.79 -10.31 -15.78
N PHE A 130 -3.52 -10.71 -15.71
CA PHE A 130 -2.51 -10.12 -14.81
C PHE A 130 -2.53 -8.60 -14.80
N TRP A 131 -2.50 -7.98 -15.98
CA TRP A 131 -2.47 -6.53 -16.15
C TRP A 131 -3.75 -5.82 -15.68
N GLN A 132 -4.86 -6.55 -15.57
CA GLN A 132 -6.14 -6.06 -15.09
C GLN A 132 -6.38 -6.35 -13.61
N GLN A 133 -5.47 -7.06 -12.94
CA GLN A 133 -5.62 -7.34 -11.52
C GLN A 133 -5.43 -6.05 -10.72
N PRO A 134 -6.33 -5.77 -9.75
CA PRO A 134 -6.20 -4.61 -8.89
C PRO A 134 -4.94 -4.70 -8.04
N VAL A 135 -4.37 -3.55 -7.70
CA VAL A 135 -3.22 -3.47 -6.80
C VAL A 135 -3.65 -3.05 -5.40
N THR A 136 -3.09 -3.70 -4.38
CA THR A 136 -3.01 -3.11 -3.04
C THR A 136 -1.77 -2.22 -3.02
N VAL A 137 -1.94 -0.96 -2.62
CA VAL A 137 -0.83 -0.02 -2.41
C VAL A 137 -0.47 -0.01 -0.93
N ILE A 138 0.81 -0.14 -0.64
CA ILE A 138 1.37 -0.04 0.70
C ILE A 138 2.33 1.15 0.70
N ILE A 139 1.99 2.18 1.45
CA ILE A 139 2.82 3.37 1.65
C ILE A 139 3.71 3.11 2.87
N THR A 140 5.02 3.13 2.67
CA THR A 140 6.01 2.84 3.71
C THR A 140 7.37 3.43 3.34
N ASN A 141 8.30 3.44 4.29
CA ASN A 141 9.70 3.73 4.01
C ASN A 141 10.35 2.53 3.32
N THR A 142 10.62 2.68 2.02
CA THR A 142 11.24 1.63 1.18
C THR A 142 12.77 1.63 1.19
N ASP A 143 13.40 2.63 1.83
CA ASP A 143 14.86 2.68 2.01
C ASP A 143 15.33 1.71 3.12
N LEU A 144 14.40 1.24 3.94
CA LEU A 144 14.70 0.18 4.89
C LEU A 144 15.10 -1.09 4.13
N PRO A 145 16.16 -1.79 4.56
CA PRO A 145 16.64 -2.98 3.88
C PRO A 145 15.51 -4.01 3.88
N TYR A 146 14.85 -4.14 2.73
CA TYR A 146 14.06 -5.32 2.47
C TYR A 146 15.03 -6.48 2.65
N PRO A 147 14.78 -7.43 3.58
CA PRO A 147 15.72 -8.49 3.84
C PRO A 147 16.07 -9.13 2.50
N PRO A 148 17.38 -9.25 2.14
CA PRO A 148 17.78 -9.81 0.87
C PRO A 148 17.25 -11.23 0.83
N TYR A 149 16.15 -11.45 0.11
CA TYR A 149 15.43 -12.70 0.24
C TYR A 149 15.91 -13.68 -0.82
N ASN A 150 16.33 -14.84 -0.34
CA ASN A 150 16.87 -15.92 -1.15
C ASN A 150 15.84 -16.35 -2.19
N ALA A 151 16.25 -16.32 -3.45
CA ALA A 151 15.42 -16.68 -4.60
C ALA A 151 14.83 -18.09 -4.44
N MET A 152 13.50 -18.19 -4.34
CA MET A 152 12.68 -19.40 -4.50
C MET A 152 11.21 -18.97 -4.34
N GLN A 153 10.23 -19.29 -5.19
CA GLN A 153 10.07 -20.34 -6.20
C GLN A 153 9.36 -19.73 -7.43
N HIS A 154 9.73 -20.18 -8.63
CA HIS A 154 9.06 -19.79 -9.86
C HIS A 154 7.62 -20.35 -9.87
N ALA A 155 6.62 -19.49 -9.70
CA ALA A 155 5.28 -19.78 -10.18
C ALA A 155 5.25 -19.44 -11.67
N THR A 156 5.47 -20.45 -12.51
CA THR A 156 5.48 -20.36 -13.97
C THR A 156 4.05 -20.20 -14.51
N CYS A 157 3.53 -18.96 -14.57
CA CYS A 157 2.68 -18.60 -15.70
C CYS A 157 3.66 -18.29 -16.85
N ASP A 158 4.06 -19.28 -17.65
CA ASP A 158 5.02 -19.15 -18.77
C ASP A 158 4.58 -18.22 -19.92
N LEU A 159 3.59 -17.35 -19.70
CA LEU A 159 2.90 -16.57 -20.74
C LEU A 159 2.84 -15.05 -20.50
N ILE A 160 3.38 -14.52 -19.39
CA ILE A 160 3.32 -13.07 -19.14
C ILE A 160 4.36 -12.28 -19.97
N ALA A 161 5.36 -12.95 -20.56
CA ALA A 161 6.49 -12.29 -21.23
C ALA A 161 6.37 -12.06 -22.75
N ALA A 162 5.19 -12.23 -23.37
CA ALA A 162 5.06 -12.29 -24.84
C ALA A 162 4.26 -11.15 -25.51
N ARG A 163 4.07 -9.98 -24.89
CA ARG A 163 3.50 -8.80 -25.58
C ARG A 163 4.23 -7.51 -25.25
#